data_AF-A0ABD4KSR7-F1
#
_entry.id   AF-A0ABD4KSR7-F1
#
_cell.length_a   1.000
_cell.length_b   1.000
_cell.length_c   1.000
_cell.angle_alpha   90.00
_cell.angle_beta   90.00
_cell.angle_gamma   90.00
#
_symmetry.space_group_name_H-M   'P 1'
#
loop_
_entity.id
_entity.type
_entity.pdbx_description
1 polymer ?
#
loop_
_entity_poly.entity_id
_entity_poly.type
_entity_poly.pdbx_seq_one_letter_code
_entity_poly.pdbx_strand_id
1 'polypeptide(L)'
;MGRGRKLQTEEDFKRALKNGYGLGSYKDYLPWYRAQDVKSDGNRSKIFGFKTSRNHHTLSSIESEFFYIADFSGSVLDIREQFPLLPLTLSQRIASTICVKHPIHPESKSPIIMTTDFLLTLYKPQNAEPVYQAVAIKPPGELDKRTAEKLDIERIWWELLGVEFKLFTGNELTRNQSKNIKWATAPF
;
A
#
# COMPACT_ATOMS: atom_id res chain seq x y z
N MET A 1 -21.34 -12.53 0.21
CA MET A 1 -20.16 -11.67 0.45
C MET A 1 -19.31 -12.30 1.54
N GLY A 2 -18.01 -12.50 1.32
CA GLY A 2 -17.13 -13.12 2.33
C GLY A 2 -16.91 -12.21 3.53
N ARG A 3 -16.91 -12.78 4.74
CA ARG A 3 -16.66 -12.05 6.00
C ARG A 3 -15.26 -11.42 5.98
N GLY A 4 -15.12 -10.21 6.53
CA GLY A 4 -13.83 -9.56 6.72
C GLY A 4 -12.91 -10.41 7.61
N ARG A 5 -11.61 -10.46 7.29
CA ARG A 5 -10.61 -11.15 8.10
C ARG A 5 -10.35 -10.35 9.37
N LYS A 6 -10.17 -11.05 10.49
CA LYS A 6 -9.55 -10.48 11.68
C LYS A 6 -8.04 -10.61 11.50
N LEU A 7 -7.34 -9.47 11.52
CA LEU A 7 -5.89 -9.36 11.45
C LEU A 7 -5.42 -8.68 12.75
N GLN A 8 -5.61 -9.37 13.87
CA GLN A 8 -5.41 -8.78 15.22
C GLN A 8 -4.23 -9.39 15.96
N THR A 9 -3.95 -10.68 15.73
CA THR A 9 -2.91 -11.44 16.43
C THR A 9 -1.85 -11.96 15.47
N GLU A 10 -0.72 -12.41 16.03
CA GLU A 10 0.32 -13.07 15.24
C GLU A 10 -0.19 -14.32 14.51
N GLU A 11 -1.10 -15.08 15.14
CA GLU A 11 -1.75 -16.23 14.50
C GLU A 11 -2.58 -15.84 13.29
N ASP A 12 -3.30 -14.72 13.37
CA ASP A 12 -4.05 -14.18 12.23
C ASP A 12 -3.12 -13.82 11.07
N PHE A 13 -1.95 -13.22 11.37
CA PHE A 13 -0.95 -12.86 10.37
C PHE A 13 -0.33 -14.09 9.72
N LYS A 14 0.03 -15.11 10.51
CA LYS A 14 0.53 -16.39 10.01
C LYS A 14 -0.50 -17.07 9.10
N ARG A 15 -1.78 -17.07 9.49
CA ARG A 15 -2.87 -17.60 8.68
C ARG A 15 -3.05 -16.81 7.38
N ALA A 16 -2.94 -15.49 7.41
CA ALA A 16 -3.02 -14.65 6.22
C ALA A 16 -1.86 -14.96 5.26
N LEU A 17 -0.62 -15.03 5.75
CA LEU A 17 0.53 -15.35 4.91
C LEU A 17 0.43 -16.75 4.31
N LYS A 18 -0.02 -17.75 5.10
CA LYS A 18 -0.26 -19.12 4.61
C LYS A 18 -1.30 -19.17 3.47
N ASN A 19 -2.26 -18.25 3.48
CA ASN A 19 -3.28 -18.12 2.44
C ASN A 19 -2.86 -17.24 1.26
N GLY A 20 -1.57 -16.86 1.16
CA GLY A 20 -1.01 -16.13 0.02
C GLY A 20 -1.13 -14.61 0.09
N TYR A 21 -1.64 -14.03 1.17
CA TYR A 21 -1.76 -12.57 1.30
C TYR A 21 -0.39 -11.92 1.48
N GLY A 22 -0.15 -10.85 0.71
CA GLY A 22 1.15 -10.19 0.59
C GLY A 22 2.11 -10.86 -0.38
N LEU A 23 1.71 -11.98 -1.00
CA LEU A 23 2.53 -12.75 -1.93
C LEU A 23 1.98 -12.62 -3.35
N GLY A 24 2.82 -12.97 -4.33
CA GLY A 24 2.49 -12.92 -5.75
C GLY A 24 2.88 -11.61 -6.43
N SER A 25 2.55 -11.54 -7.72
CA SER A 25 2.82 -10.41 -8.62
C SER A 25 1.72 -10.32 -9.66
N TYR A 26 1.49 -9.14 -10.23
CA TYR A 26 0.46 -8.90 -11.24
C TYR A 26 -0.91 -9.41 -10.79
N LYS A 27 -1.56 -10.26 -11.61
CA LYS A 27 -2.87 -10.85 -11.35
C LYS A 27 -2.91 -11.75 -10.11
N ASP A 28 -1.77 -12.33 -9.74
CA ASP A 28 -1.67 -13.33 -8.68
C ASP A 28 -1.39 -12.70 -7.31
N TYR A 29 -1.16 -11.39 -7.25
CA TYR A 29 -0.93 -10.69 -5.99
C TYR A 29 -2.22 -10.51 -5.17
N LEU A 30 -2.15 -10.84 -3.88
CA LEU A 30 -3.23 -10.63 -2.92
C LEU A 30 -2.83 -9.54 -1.90
N PRO A 31 -3.54 -8.41 -1.80
CA PRO A 31 -3.16 -7.32 -0.89
C PRO A 31 -3.33 -7.72 0.58
N TRP A 32 -2.46 -7.20 1.45
CA TRP A 32 -2.50 -7.53 2.88
C TRP A 32 -3.82 -7.10 3.52
N TYR A 33 -4.27 -5.88 3.24
CA TYR A 33 -5.59 -5.38 3.61
C TYR A 33 -6.51 -5.32 2.39
N ARG A 34 -7.74 -5.80 2.54
CA ARG A 34 -8.80 -5.60 1.54
C ARG A 34 -9.80 -4.58 2.08
N ALA A 35 -10.54 -3.95 1.18
CA ALA A 35 -11.64 -3.04 1.52
C ALA A 35 -12.63 -3.60 2.58
N GLN A 36 -12.87 -4.91 2.56
CA GLN A 36 -13.77 -5.57 3.52
C GLN A 36 -13.14 -5.90 4.89
N ASP A 37 -11.81 -5.83 5.00
CA ASP A 37 -11.08 -6.15 6.23
C ASP A 37 -10.92 -4.90 7.13
N VAL A 38 -11.12 -3.69 6.60
CA VAL A 38 -10.95 -2.43 7.31
C VAL A 38 -12.32 -1.76 7.53
N LYS A 39 -12.57 -1.30 8.76
CA LYS A 39 -13.69 -0.40 9.09
C LYS A 39 -13.17 1.02 8.96
N SER A 40 -13.43 1.68 7.83
CA SER A 40 -13.09 3.09 7.63
C SER A 40 -14.34 3.90 7.32
N ASP A 41 -14.37 5.15 7.81
CA ASP A 41 -15.37 6.15 7.44
C ASP A 41 -15.13 6.74 6.04
N GLY A 42 -13.93 6.51 5.49
CA GLY A 42 -13.55 6.92 4.14
C GLY A 42 -14.08 6.03 3.01
N ASN A 43 -14.06 6.57 1.79
CA ASN A 43 -14.43 5.85 0.57
C ASN A 43 -13.45 4.72 0.27
N ARG A 44 -13.94 3.49 0.37
CA ARG A 44 -13.24 2.27 -0.06
C ARG A 44 -13.69 1.89 -1.46
N SER A 45 -12.78 1.44 -2.31
CA SER A 45 -13.11 1.06 -3.68
C SER A 45 -12.48 -0.27 -4.07
N LYS A 46 -13.15 -0.98 -4.97
CA LYS A 46 -12.56 -2.06 -5.76
C LYS A 46 -12.44 -1.55 -7.19
N ILE A 47 -11.21 -1.45 -7.67
CA ILE A 47 -10.92 -0.86 -8.99
C ILE A 47 -10.25 -1.93 -9.83
N PHE A 48 -10.76 -2.20 -11.04
CA PHE A 48 -10.10 -3.11 -11.95
C PHE A 48 -8.85 -2.44 -12.53
N GLY A 49 -7.68 -3.08 -12.37
CA GLY A 49 -6.43 -2.63 -12.94
C GLY A 49 -6.18 -3.26 -14.29
N PHE A 50 -5.96 -2.44 -15.32
CA PHE A 50 -5.74 -2.92 -16.68
C PHE A 50 -4.38 -3.59 -16.82
N LYS A 51 -3.34 -3.06 -16.14
CA LYS A 51 -1.99 -3.63 -16.19
C LYS A 51 -1.88 -4.99 -15.53
N THR A 52 -2.59 -5.15 -14.41
CA THR A 52 -2.48 -6.33 -13.54
C THR A 52 -3.59 -7.35 -13.81
N SER A 53 -4.65 -6.97 -14.52
CA SER A 53 -5.84 -7.80 -14.76
C SER A 53 -6.49 -8.34 -13.48
N ARG A 54 -6.52 -7.52 -12.41
CA ARG A 54 -7.19 -7.87 -11.14
C ARG A 54 -7.90 -6.67 -10.52
N ASN A 55 -8.77 -6.97 -9.55
CA ASN A 55 -9.38 -5.94 -8.72
C ASN A 55 -8.40 -5.52 -7.61
N HIS A 56 -8.03 -4.25 -7.60
CA HIS A 56 -7.27 -3.60 -6.56
C HIS A 56 -8.18 -3.09 -5.45
N HIS A 57 -7.65 -3.09 -4.22
CA HIS A 57 -8.36 -2.65 -3.03
C HIS A 57 -7.78 -1.34 -2.49
N THR A 58 -8.46 -0.22 -2.75
CA THR A 58 -8.09 1.08 -2.17
C THR A 58 -8.95 1.37 -0.95
N LEU A 59 -8.32 1.91 0.08
CA LEU A 59 -8.91 2.17 1.40
C LEU A 59 -9.29 3.64 1.60
N SER A 60 -8.93 4.50 0.65
CA SER A 60 -9.28 5.92 0.64
C SER A 60 -9.49 6.45 -0.79
N SER A 61 -10.10 7.65 -0.89
CA SER A 61 -10.28 8.35 -2.16
C SER A 61 -8.95 8.79 -2.78
N ILE A 62 -7.99 9.21 -1.96
CA ILE A 62 -6.65 9.61 -2.40
C ILE A 62 -5.83 8.42 -2.90
N GLU A 63 -5.96 7.24 -2.28
CA GLU A 63 -5.38 6.01 -2.82
C GLU A 63 -5.99 5.65 -4.17
N SER A 64 -7.30 5.85 -4.33
CA SER A 64 -7.98 5.64 -5.62
C SER A 64 -7.46 6.62 -6.68
N GLU A 65 -7.27 7.89 -6.32
CA GLU A 65 -6.66 8.91 -7.18
C GLU A 65 -5.26 8.49 -7.64
N PHE A 66 -4.40 8.10 -6.71
CA PHE A 66 -3.06 7.62 -7.04
C PHE A 66 -3.10 6.36 -7.91
N PHE A 67 -3.97 5.41 -7.60
CA PHE A 67 -4.11 4.17 -8.35
C PHE A 67 -4.39 4.42 -9.84
N TYR A 68 -5.37 5.28 -10.18
CA TYR A 68 -5.67 5.57 -11.58
C TYR A 68 -4.47 6.18 -12.32
N ILE A 69 -3.72 7.06 -11.66
CA ILE A 69 -2.51 7.66 -12.25
C ILE A 69 -1.43 6.60 -12.49
N ALA A 70 -1.21 5.71 -11.52
CA ALA A 70 -0.23 4.64 -11.62
C ALA A 70 -0.59 3.61 -12.70
N ASP A 71 -1.85 3.16 -12.76
CA ASP A 71 -2.32 2.17 -13.75
C ASP A 71 -2.36 2.73 -15.17
N PHE A 72 -2.48 4.05 -15.33
CA PHE A 72 -2.37 4.70 -16.64
C PHE A 72 -0.92 4.95 -17.09
N SER A 73 0.03 5.03 -16.15
CA SER A 73 1.42 5.37 -16.47
C SER A 73 2.09 4.29 -17.34
N GLY A 74 2.71 4.70 -18.45
CA GLY A 74 3.43 3.78 -19.35
C GLY A 74 4.67 3.14 -18.73
N SER A 75 5.24 3.72 -17.67
CA SER A 75 6.42 3.18 -16.98
C SER A 75 6.10 2.15 -15.91
N VAL A 76 4.84 2.04 -15.48
CA VAL A 76 4.42 1.10 -14.43
C VAL A 76 4.09 -0.25 -15.08
N LEU A 77 4.67 -1.31 -14.56
CA LEU A 77 4.46 -2.70 -15.00
C LEU A 77 3.49 -3.43 -14.06
N ASP A 78 3.74 -3.35 -12.76
CA ASP A 78 2.94 -3.99 -11.73
C ASP A 78 2.63 -3.02 -10.58
N ILE A 79 1.50 -3.25 -9.93
CA ILE A 79 1.01 -2.47 -8.80
C ILE A 79 0.62 -3.46 -7.71
N ARG A 80 1.23 -3.33 -6.53
CA ARG A 80 0.92 -4.15 -5.35
C ARG A 80 0.52 -3.24 -4.20
N GLU A 81 -0.79 -3.07 -4.01
CA GLU A 81 -1.34 -2.26 -2.93
C GLU A 81 -1.30 -2.98 -1.59
N GLN A 82 -1.26 -2.20 -0.50
CA GLN A 82 -1.26 -2.71 0.87
C GLN A 82 -0.17 -3.78 1.08
N PHE A 83 1.05 -3.47 0.64
CA PHE A 83 2.18 -4.39 0.62
C PHE A 83 2.75 -4.59 2.03
N PRO A 84 2.76 -5.80 2.60
CA PRO A 84 3.17 -6.01 3.98
C PRO A 84 4.69 -5.94 4.17
N LEU A 85 5.11 -5.27 5.23
CA LEU A 85 6.50 -5.18 5.65
C LEU A 85 6.85 -6.37 6.55
N LEU A 86 7.43 -7.41 5.95
CA LEU A 86 7.80 -8.66 6.61
C LEU A 86 9.31 -8.93 6.53
N PRO A 87 9.96 -9.40 7.61
CA PRO A 87 9.37 -9.84 8.88
C PRO A 87 9.04 -8.70 9.86
N LEU A 88 8.04 -8.93 10.73
CA LEU A 88 7.64 -8.00 11.80
C LEU A 88 8.82 -7.53 12.66
N THR A 89 9.74 -8.45 12.96
CA THR A 89 10.92 -8.20 13.79
C THR A 89 11.82 -7.09 13.23
N LEU A 90 11.91 -6.96 11.90
CA LEU A 90 12.71 -5.89 11.29
C LEU A 90 12.06 -4.52 11.52
N SER A 91 10.74 -4.41 11.36
CA SER A 91 10.02 -3.14 11.59
C SER A 91 10.07 -2.72 13.07
N GLN A 92 10.03 -3.69 13.98
CA GLN A 92 10.21 -3.45 15.43
C GLN A 92 11.63 -2.99 15.75
N ARG A 93 12.65 -3.59 15.13
CA ARG A 93 14.05 -3.16 15.28
C ARG A 93 14.24 -1.74 14.78
N ILE A 94 13.74 -1.42 13.58
CA ILE A 94 13.80 -0.05 13.03
C ILE A 94 13.16 0.93 14.00
N ALA A 95 11.94 0.66 14.46
CA ALA A 95 11.23 1.52 15.41
C ALA A 95 12.04 1.74 16.71
N SER A 96 12.67 0.68 17.24
CA SER A 96 13.54 0.77 18.41
C SER A 96 14.80 1.59 18.14
N THR A 97 15.43 1.44 16.98
CA THR A 97 16.65 2.15 16.60
C THR A 97 16.42 3.66 16.47
N ILE A 98 15.27 4.07 15.95
CA ILE A 98 14.91 5.50 15.85
C ILE A 98 14.13 6.02 17.07
N CYS A 99 14.05 5.23 18.14
CA CYS A 99 13.40 5.60 19.41
C CYS A 99 11.91 5.99 19.28
N VAL A 100 11.16 5.34 18.39
CA VAL A 100 9.71 5.54 18.24
C VAL A 100 8.93 4.28 18.62
N LYS A 101 7.66 4.46 19.01
CA LYS A 101 6.80 3.31 19.36
C LYS A 101 6.35 2.56 18.11
N HIS A 102 6.63 1.27 18.03
CA HIS A 102 6.09 0.42 16.96
C HIS A 102 4.54 0.38 16.99
N PRO A 103 3.86 0.40 15.84
CA PRO A 103 2.40 0.32 15.79
C PRO A 103 1.84 -0.99 16.40
N ILE A 104 0.79 -0.84 17.22
CA ILE A 104 0.07 -1.97 17.83
C ILE A 104 -1.39 -1.95 17.42
N HIS A 105 -2.02 -3.12 17.43
CA HIS A 105 -3.44 -3.25 17.16
C HIS A 105 -4.26 -2.66 18.32
N PRO A 106 -5.32 -1.87 18.07
CA PRO A 106 -6.06 -1.17 19.14
C PRO A 106 -6.69 -2.10 20.18
N GLU A 107 -7.22 -3.25 19.77
CA GLU A 107 -7.92 -4.21 20.65
C GLU A 107 -6.94 -5.19 21.32
N SER A 108 -6.29 -6.06 20.54
CA SER A 108 -5.35 -7.08 21.06
C SER A 108 -4.05 -6.54 21.65
N LYS A 109 -3.70 -5.28 21.42
CA LYS A 109 -2.42 -4.65 21.81
C LYS A 109 -1.17 -5.34 21.25
N SER A 110 -1.32 -6.29 20.32
CA SER A 110 -0.21 -6.95 19.66
C SER A 110 0.42 -6.04 18.59
N PRO A 111 1.75 -6.09 18.37
CA PRO A 111 2.41 -5.40 17.27
C PRO A 111 1.80 -5.82 15.92
N ILE A 112 1.57 -4.87 15.01
CA ILE A 112 0.94 -5.15 13.71
C ILE A 112 1.97 -5.26 12.58
N ILE A 113 1.65 -6.06 11.56
CA ILE A 113 2.36 -5.97 10.27
C ILE A 113 2.03 -4.61 9.66
N MET A 114 3.04 -3.75 9.53
CA MET A 114 2.92 -2.50 8.79
C MET A 114 2.78 -2.79 7.29
N THR A 115 2.14 -1.89 6.57
CA THR A 115 1.97 -2.01 5.12
C THR A 115 2.38 -0.73 4.44
N THR A 116 2.93 -0.86 3.25
CA THR A 116 3.09 0.24 2.28
C THR A 116 1.86 0.32 1.39
N ASP A 117 1.35 1.52 1.18
CA ASP A 117 0.10 1.73 0.43
C ASP A 117 0.22 1.19 -1.00
N PHE A 118 1.33 1.47 -1.70
CA PHE A 118 1.63 0.91 -3.02
C PHE A 118 3.11 0.57 -3.21
N LEU A 119 3.40 -0.67 -3.64
CA LEU A 119 4.68 -1.06 -4.20
C LEU A 119 4.55 -1.20 -5.72
N LEU A 120 5.24 -0.32 -6.44
CA LEU A 120 5.26 -0.31 -7.90
C LEU A 120 6.45 -1.09 -8.43
N THR A 121 6.25 -1.82 -9.53
CA THR A 121 7.32 -2.32 -10.39
C THR A 121 7.40 -1.41 -11.61
N LEU A 122 8.54 -0.77 -11.83
CA LEU A 122 8.74 0.24 -12.85
C LEU A 122 9.73 -0.23 -13.91
N TYR A 123 9.40 0.02 -15.17
CA TYR A 123 10.36 -0.03 -16.26
C TYR A 123 11.03 1.34 -16.41
N LYS A 124 12.37 1.35 -16.41
CA LYS A 124 13.18 2.51 -16.75
C LYS A 124 14.05 2.14 -17.96
N PRO A 125 13.98 2.88 -19.08
CA PRO A 125 14.76 2.54 -20.28
C PRO A 125 16.28 2.48 -20.05
N GLN A 126 16.78 3.19 -19.04
CA GLN A 126 18.20 3.21 -18.67
C GLN A 126 18.62 1.98 -17.85
N ASN A 127 17.67 1.15 -17.40
CA ASN A 127 17.91 0.00 -16.55
C ASN A 127 17.61 -1.28 -17.34
N ALA A 128 18.49 -2.28 -17.22
CA ALA A 128 18.27 -3.59 -17.81
C ALA A 128 17.10 -4.34 -17.13
N GLU A 129 16.97 -4.19 -15.81
CA GLU A 129 15.94 -4.84 -15.00
C GLU A 129 14.92 -3.84 -14.45
N PRO A 130 13.66 -4.27 -14.25
CA PRO A 130 12.66 -3.47 -13.55
C PRO A 130 13.13 -3.06 -12.16
N VAL A 131 12.77 -1.85 -11.75
CA VAL A 131 13.06 -1.33 -10.41
C VAL A 131 11.80 -1.21 -9.57
N TYR A 132 11.95 -1.33 -8.25
CA TYR A 132 10.85 -1.12 -7.33
C TYR A 132 10.79 0.33 -6.83
N GLN A 133 9.59 0.80 -6.57
CA GLN A 133 9.34 2.08 -5.88
C GLN A 133 8.20 1.88 -4.89
N ALA A 134 8.45 2.22 -3.63
CA ALA A 134 7.46 2.20 -2.57
C ALA A 134 6.82 3.59 -2.44
N VAL A 135 5.49 3.63 -2.33
CA VAL A 135 4.74 4.88 -2.22
C VAL A 135 3.75 4.79 -1.06
N ALA A 136 3.92 5.69 -0.09
CA ALA A 136 2.95 5.96 0.95
C ALA A 136 2.02 7.09 0.50
N ILE A 137 0.72 6.95 0.78
CA ILE A 137 -0.31 7.93 0.45
C ILE A 137 -0.79 8.61 1.74
N LYS A 138 -0.76 9.94 1.80
CA LYS A 138 -1.28 10.69 2.95
C LYS A 138 -1.98 11.97 2.49
N PRO A 139 -3.21 12.27 2.95
CA PRO A 139 -3.87 13.51 2.58
C PRO A 139 -3.02 14.76 2.91
N PRO A 140 -3.18 15.86 2.16
CA PRO A 140 -2.51 17.12 2.48
C PRO A 140 -2.90 17.58 3.90
N GLY A 141 -1.91 17.91 4.72
CA GLY A 141 -2.13 18.37 6.09
C GLY A 141 -2.30 17.26 7.14
N GLU A 142 -2.34 15.98 6.75
CA GLU A 142 -2.39 14.84 7.69
C GLU A 142 -0.99 14.28 8.00
N LEU A 143 -0.13 15.14 8.54
CA LEU A 143 1.24 14.76 8.97
C LEU A 143 1.45 15.15 10.43
N ASP A 144 0.67 14.55 11.32
CA ASP A 144 0.93 14.65 12.75
C ASP A 144 2.22 13.89 13.12
N LYS A 145 2.76 14.16 14.32
CA LYS A 145 3.99 13.51 14.80
C LYS A 145 3.87 11.99 14.72
N ARG A 146 2.73 11.43 15.10
CA ARG A 146 2.54 9.97 15.11
C ARG A 146 2.53 9.37 13.70
N THR A 147 2.02 10.10 12.71
CA THR A 147 2.04 9.69 11.30
C THR A 147 3.46 9.78 10.74
N ALA A 148 4.20 10.85 11.05
CA ALA A 148 5.60 10.98 10.67
C ALA A 148 6.47 9.84 11.24
N GLU A 149 6.29 9.47 12.51
CA GLU A 149 7.00 8.34 13.12
C GLU A 149 6.76 7.01 12.37
N LYS A 150 5.53 6.75 11.92
CA LYS A 150 5.21 5.54 11.15
C LYS A 150 5.82 5.57 9.76
N LEU A 151 5.76 6.73 9.09
CA LEU A 151 6.37 6.94 7.78
C LEU A 151 7.89 6.77 7.85
N ASP A 152 8.56 7.18 8.93
CA ASP A 152 10.00 6.98 9.09
C ASP A 152 10.39 5.51 9.23
N ILE A 153 9.58 4.69 9.93
CA ILE A 153 9.81 3.24 9.98
C ILE A 153 9.72 2.64 8.57
N GLU A 154 8.71 3.04 7.80
CA GLU A 154 8.49 2.57 6.43
C GLU A 154 9.59 3.05 5.46
N ARG A 155 9.99 4.32 5.56
CA ARG A 155 11.08 4.90 4.77
C ARG A 155 12.38 4.14 4.98
N ILE A 156 12.78 3.97 6.24
CA ILE A 156 14.02 3.24 6.59
C ILE A 156 13.94 1.79 6.14
N TRP A 157 12.77 1.14 6.24
CA TRP A 157 12.58 -0.21 5.74
C TRP A 157 12.97 -0.34 4.26
N TRP A 158 12.47 0.56 3.41
CA TRP A 158 12.74 0.52 1.98
C TRP A 158 14.15 0.98 1.62
N GLU A 159 14.69 1.97 2.33
CA GLU A 159 16.08 2.43 2.18
C GLU A 159 17.07 1.29 2.45
N LEU A 160 16.83 0.46 3.48
CA LEU A 160 17.66 -0.72 3.78
C LEU A 160 17.65 -1.77 2.65
N LEU A 161 16.61 -1.77 1.81
CA LEU A 161 16.48 -2.64 0.64
C LEU A 161 16.95 -1.97 -0.65
N GLY A 162 17.44 -0.73 -0.60
CA GLY A 162 17.81 0.05 -1.78
C GLY A 162 16.62 0.43 -2.66
N VAL A 163 15.40 0.43 -2.12
CA VAL A 163 14.17 0.77 -2.84
C VAL A 163 13.80 2.22 -2.56
N GLU A 164 13.50 2.98 -3.62
CA GLU A 164 13.08 4.37 -3.50
C GLU A 164 11.73 4.46 -2.77
N PHE A 165 11.67 5.26 -1.70
CA PHE A 165 10.45 5.54 -0.96
C PHE A 165 9.91 6.95 -1.30
N LYS A 166 8.63 7.05 -1.62
CA LYS A 166 7.94 8.32 -1.91
C LYS A 166 6.71 8.52 -1.06
N LEU A 167 6.43 9.77 -0.76
CA LEU A 167 5.17 10.22 -0.20
C LEU A 167 4.35 10.89 -1.30
N PHE A 168 3.12 10.43 -1.51
CA PHE A 168 2.15 11.08 -2.38
C PHE A 168 1.05 11.72 -1.53
N THR A 169 0.83 13.02 -1.73
CA THR A 169 -0.22 13.76 -1.02
C THR A 169 -1.38 14.22 -1.89
N GLY A 170 -1.25 14.06 -3.22
CA GLY A 170 -2.21 14.60 -4.18
C GLY A 170 -2.29 16.13 -4.13
N ASN A 171 -2.99 16.68 -5.12
CA ASN A 171 -3.33 18.09 -5.25
C ASN A 171 -4.50 18.22 -6.25
N GLU A 172 -4.83 19.44 -6.68
CA GLU A 172 -5.90 19.65 -7.66
C GLU A 172 -5.60 19.02 -9.02
N LEU A 173 -4.35 19.09 -9.48
CA LEU A 173 -3.94 18.54 -10.78
C LEU A 173 -4.08 17.01 -10.82
N THR A 174 -3.54 16.31 -9.81
CA THR A 174 -3.62 14.84 -9.73
C THR A 174 -5.07 14.37 -9.56
N ARG A 175 -5.89 15.14 -8.84
CA ARG A 175 -7.33 14.87 -8.71
C ARG A 175 -8.07 15.01 -10.05
N ASN A 176 -7.77 16.03 -10.83
CA ASN A 176 -8.38 16.21 -12.15
C ASN A 176 -7.91 15.12 -13.12
N GLN A 177 -6.62 14.80 -13.11
CA GLN A 177 -6.05 13.75 -13.93
C GLN A 177 -6.68 12.38 -13.63
N SER A 178 -6.74 11.99 -12.35
CA SER A 178 -7.34 10.72 -11.95
C SER A 178 -8.83 10.62 -12.29
N LYS A 179 -9.59 11.71 -12.15
CA LYS A 179 -11.02 11.75 -12.56
C LYS A 179 -11.18 11.52 -14.07
N ASN A 180 -10.35 12.17 -14.89
CA ASN A 180 -10.39 12.01 -16.34
C ASN A 180 -10.01 10.59 -16.76
N ILE A 181 -8.96 10.02 -16.15
CA ILE A 181 -8.57 8.63 -16.39
C ILE A 181 -9.71 7.69 -16.01
N LYS A 182 -10.25 7.83 -14.78
CA LYS A 182 -11.37 7.01 -14.31
C LYS A 182 -12.58 7.06 -15.27
N TRP A 183 -12.92 8.24 -15.77
CA TRP A 183 -14.00 8.40 -16.74
C TRP A 183 -13.69 7.69 -18.06
N ALA A 184 -12.49 7.90 -18.62
CA ALA A 184 -12.06 7.29 -19.88
C ALA A 184 -11.94 5.77 -19.81
N THR A 185 -11.66 5.22 -18.62
CA THR A 185 -11.50 3.78 -18.40
C THR A 185 -12.72 3.11 -17.77
N ALA A 186 -13.85 3.79 -17.65
CA ALA A 186 -15.06 3.21 -17.08
C ALA A 186 -15.63 2.12 -18.01
N PRO A 187 -16.01 0.93 -17.49
CA PRO A 187 -16.71 -0.07 -18.28
C PRO A 187 -18.10 0.47 -18.64
N PHE A 188 -18.40 0.54 -19.93
CA PHE A 188 -19.71 0.87 -20.49
C PHE A 188 -20.69 -0.30 -20.39
#